data_AF-A0A974SAQ9-F1
#
_entry.id   AF-A0A974SAQ9-F1
#
_cell.length_a   1.000
_cell.length_b   1.000
_cell.length_c   1.000
_cell.angle_alpha   90.00
_cell.angle_beta   90.00
_cell.angle_gamma   90.00
#
_symmetry.space_group_name_H-M   'P 1'
#
loop_
_entity.id
_entity.type
_entity.pdbx_description
1 polymer ?
#
loop_
_entity_poly.entity_id
_entity_poly.type
_entity_poly.pdbx_seq_one_letter_code
_entity_poly.pdbx_strand_id
1 'polypeptide(L)'
;MAARPGRQGATIVSICEGARVLANAGLLHDRRATTHWSALKGLTKAYPDTTWVRDRRYVQDGAVISTTGVSASIPASLALVEAIAGRAAPRPPPTGSACASGALSIARPTSR
;
A
#
# COMPACT_ATOMS: atom_id res chain seq x y z
N MET A 1 7.76 -16.34 -18.96
CA MET A 1 7.65 -16.57 -17.50
C MET A 1 7.89 -15.23 -16.81
N ALA A 2 6.85 -14.41 -16.64
CA ALA A 2 6.99 -13.07 -16.05
C ALA A 2 7.16 -13.20 -14.53
N ALA A 3 8.22 -12.59 -13.98
CA ALA A 3 8.50 -12.64 -12.56
C ALA A 3 7.33 -12.04 -11.76
N ARG A 4 6.81 -12.82 -10.80
CA ARG A 4 5.85 -12.35 -9.80
C ARG A 4 6.51 -11.24 -8.97
N PRO A 5 6.07 -9.98 -9.08
CA PRO A 5 6.44 -8.95 -8.13
C PRO A 5 5.96 -9.37 -6.73
N GLY A 6 6.84 -9.19 -5.74
CA GLY A 6 6.68 -9.73 -4.40
C GLY A 6 7.77 -10.73 -4.00
N ARG A 7 8.55 -11.26 -4.95
CA ARG A 7 9.68 -12.15 -4.65
C ARG A 7 10.98 -11.44 -4.25
N GLN A 8 11.01 -10.09 -4.25
CA GLN A 8 12.20 -9.28 -3.98
C GLN A 8 11.93 -8.04 -3.08
N GLY A 9 10.92 -8.08 -2.19
CA GLY A 9 10.70 -7.00 -1.22
C GLY A 9 10.23 -5.65 -1.79
N ALA A 10 9.87 -5.56 -3.07
CA ALA A 10 9.38 -4.34 -3.70
C ALA A 10 7.89 -4.09 -3.39
N THR A 11 7.55 -2.84 -3.06
CA THR A 11 6.16 -2.38 -2.96
C THR A 11 5.73 -1.77 -4.30
N ILE A 12 4.60 -2.21 -4.84
CA ILE A 12 4.02 -1.70 -6.07
C ILE A 12 2.89 -0.74 -5.73
N VAL A 13 2.89 0.43 -6.36
CA VAL A 13 1.82 1.41 -6.22
C VAL A 13 1.18 1.67 -7.58
N SER A 14 -0.14 1.69 -7.62
CA SER A 14 -0.93 2.17 -8.77
C SER A 14 -1.76 3.37 -8.39
N ILE A 15 -1.84 4.33 -9.30
CA ILE A 15 -2.61 5.57 -9.14
C ILE A 15 -3.68 5.62 -10.23
N CYS A 16 -4.91 5.98 -9.85
CA CYS A 16 -6.00 6.17 -10.80
C CYS A 16 -6.27 4.88 -11.62
N GLU A 17 -6.25 4.96 -12.96
CA GLU A 17 -6.41 3.82 -13.86
C GLU A 17 -5.17 2.92 -13.98
N GLY A 18 -4.05 3.25 -13.31
CA GLY A 18 -2.88 2.38 -13.26
C GLY A 18 -3.19 0.98 -12.70
N ALA A 19 -4.26 0.84 -11.93
CA ALA A 19 -4.75 -0.46 -11.45
C ALA A 19 -5.11 -1.42 -12.60
N ARG A 20 -5.51 -0.90 -13.77
CA ARG A 20 -5.76 -1.71 -14.98
C ARG A 20 -4.49 -2.42 -15.46
N VAL A 21 -3.34 -1.75 -15.37
CA VAL A 21 -2.04 -2.34 -15.73
C VAL A 21 -1.69 -3.46 -14.77
N LEU A 22 -1.90 -3.25 -13.47
CA LEU A 22 -1.66 -4.30 -12.46
C LEU A 22 -2.61 -5.48 -12.61
N ALA A 23 -3.88 -5.23 -12.96
CA ALA A 23 -4.86 -6.27 -13.23
C ALA A 23 -4.46 -7.12 -14.46
N ASN A 24 -4.06 -6.48 -15.56
CA ASN A 24 -3.55 -7.16 -16.75
C ASN A 24 -2.28 -7.97 -16.49
N ALA A 25 -1.42 -7.51 -15.58
CA ALA A 25 -0.23 -8.23 -15.17
C ALA A 25 -0.53 -9.41 -14.21
N GLY A 26 -1.81 -9.64 -13.86
CA GLY A 26 -2.23 -10.69 -12.93
C GLY A 26 -1.85 -10.41 -11.47
N LEU A 27 -1.48 -9.17 -11.15
CA LEU A 27 -0.99 -8.78 -9.82
C LEU A 27 -2.11 -8.54 -8.81
N LEU A 28 -3.34 -8.35 -9.31
CA LEU A 28 -4.53 -8.09 -8.51
C LEU A 28 -5.46 -9.31 -8.39
N HIS A 29 -5.08 -10.47 -8.95
CA HIS A 29 -5.86 -11.70 -8.84
C HIS A 29 -5.95 -12.15 -7.38
N ASP A 30 -7.16 -12.42 -6.89
CA ASP A 30 -7.49 -12.74 -5.50
C ASP A 30 -7.05 -11.68 -4.48
N ARG A 31 -6.90 -10.42 -4.91
CA ARG A 31 -6.51 -9.30 -4.05
C ARG A 31 -7.56 -8.21 -3.98
N ARG A 32 -7.44 -7.40 -2.94
CA ARG A 32 -8.22 -6.18 -2.78
C ARG A 32 -7.52 -5.02 -3.46
N ALA A 33 -8.25 -4.30 -4.30
CA ALA A 33 -7.74 -3.11 -4.97
C ALA A 33 -8.83 -2.04 -5.13
N THR A 34 -8.41 -0.82 -5.41
CA THR A 34 -9.29 0.27 -5.84
C THR A 34 -8.71 0.96 -7.07
N THR A 35 -9.48 1.82 -7.70
CA THR A 35 -9.10 2.54 -8.93
C THR A 35 -9.93 3.81 -9.05
N HIS A 36 -9.69 4.62 -10.07
CA HIS A 36 -10.49 5.80 -10.32
C HIS A 36 -11.98 5.46 -10.43
N TRP A 37 -12.83 6.31 -9.86
CA TRP A 37 -14.28 6.08 -9.78
C TRP A 37 -14.93 5.86 -11.15
N SER A 38 -14.45 6.54 -12.19
CA SER A 38 -14.96 6.39 -13.56
C SER A 38 -14.65 5.01 -14.16
N ALA A 39 -13.50 4.44 -13.81
CA ALA A 39 -13.03 3.18 -14.35
C ALA A 39 -13.50 1.97 -13.54
N LEU A 40 -13.88 2.17 -12.27
CA LEU A 40 -14.25 1.13 -11.31
C LEU A 40 -15.31 0.17 -11.86
N LYS A 41 -16.39 0.69 -12.46
CA LYS A 41 -17.47 -0.14 -13.02
C LYS A 41 -16.99 -1.03 -14.18
N GLY A 42 -16.12 -0.51 -15.03
CA GLY A 42 -15.55 -1.27 -16.15
C GLY A 42 -14.57 -2.34 -15.67
N LEU A 43 -13.70 -1.96 -14.73
CA LEU A 43 -12.68 -2.83 -14.15
C LEU A 43 -13.28 -3.98 -13.34
N THR A 44 -14.35 -3.75 -12.57
CA THR A 44 -15.06 -4.82 -11.86
C THR A 44 -15.64 -5.87 -12.80
N LYS A 45 -16.07 -5.48 -14.01
CA LYS A 45 -16.57 -6.44 -15.00
C LYS A 45 -15.44 -7.19 -15.70
N ALA A 46 -14.35 -6.49 -16.03
CA ALA A 46 -13.23 -7.06 -16.77
C ALA A 46 -12.33 -7.97 -15.92
N TYR A 47 -12.23 -7.70 -14.61
CA TYR A 47 -11.37 -8.44 -13.68
C TYR A 47 -12.20 -8.86 -12.44
N PRO A 48 -13.05 -9.89 -12.57
CA PRO A 48 -13.94 -10.34 -11.50
C PRO A 48 -13.18 -10.98 -10.32
N ASP A 49 -11.98 -11.52 -10.57
CA ASP A 49 -11.14 -12.16 -9.55
C ASP A 49 -10.48 -11.14 -8.60
N THR A 50 -10.56 -9.84 -8.92
CA THR A 50 -10.09 -8.76 -8.05
C THR A 50 -11.26 -8.25 -7.19
N THR A 51 -11.03 -8.17 -5.89
CA THR A 51 -12.00 -7.56 -4.96
C THR A 51 -11.89 -6.04 -5.05
N TRP A 52 -12.72 -5.42 -5.88
CA TRP A 52 -12.77 -3.97 -6.07
C TRP A 52 -13.47 -3.26 -4.91
N VAL A 53 -12.70 -2.55 -4.10
CA VAL A 53 -13.19 -1.80 -2.95
C VAL A 53 -13.58 -0.39 -3.38
N ARG A 54 -14.81 0.01 -3.01
CA ARG A 54 -15.36 1.35 -3.28
C ARG A 54 -15.17 2.25 -2.06
N ASP A 55 -15.35 3.57 -2.26
CA ASP A 55 -15.42 4.56 -1.17
C ASP A 55 -14.19 4.59 -0.25
N ARG A 56 -13.02 4.23 -0.78
CA ARG A 56 -11.72 4.33 -0.11
C ARG A 56 -10.78 5.16 -0.95
N ARG A 57 -9.96 6.01 -0.31
CA ARG A 57 -8.94 6.79 -1.02
C ARG A 57 -7.83 5.91 -1.59
N TYR A 58 -7.35 4.97 -0.78
CA TYR A 58 -6.42 3.94 -1.22
C TYR A 58 -6.68 2.64 -0.48
N VAL A 59 -6.21 1.54 -1.07
CA VAL A 59 -6.25 0.19 -0.52
C VAL A 59 -4.84 -0.38 -0.61
N GLN A 60 -4.38 -0.96 0.50
CA GLN A 60 -3.15 -1.72 0.57
C GLN A 60 -3.48 -3.19 0.83
N ASP A 61 -2.98 -4.06 -0.04
CA ASP A 61 -3.05 -5.52 0.08
C ASP A 61 -1.64 -6.09 -0.05
N GLY A 62 -1.03 -6.38 1.09
CA GLY A 62 0.38 -6.80 1.17
C GLY A 62 1.32 -5.74 0.59
N ALA A 63 2.03 -6.12 -0.48
CA ALA A 63 3.00 -5.28 -1.17
C ALA A 63 2.39 -4.46 -2.32
N VAL A 64 1.06 -4.49 -2.51
CA VAL A 64 0.38 -3.72 -3.57
C VAL A 64 -0.50 -2.64 -2.95
N ILE A 65 -0.31 -1.41 -3.41
CA ILE A 65 -1.11 -0.24 -3.04
C ILE A 65 -1.82 0.28 -4.29
N SER A 66 -3.09 0.60 -4.15
CA SER A 66 -3.92 1.15 -5.24
C SER A 66 -4.71 2.37 -4.75
N THR A 67 -4.86 3.39 -5.58
CA THR A 67 -5.51 4.67 -5.20
C THR A 67 -6.58 5.09 -6.20
N THR A 68 -7.59 5.83 -5.71
CA THR A 68 -8.71 6.32 -6.54
C THR A 68 -8.40 7.57 -7.35
N GLY A 69 -7.16 8.08 -7.32
CA GLY A 69 -6.74 9.28 -8.06
C GLY A 69 -5.50 9.94 -7.48
N VAL A 70 -5.13 11.09 -8.05
CA VAL A 70 -3.91 11.84 -7.69
C VAL A 70 -3.98 12.40 -6.27
N SER A 71 -5.09 13.01 -5.87
CA SER A 71 -5.23 13.53 -4.51
C SER A 71 -5.22 12.41 -3.45
N ALA A 72 -5.77 11.25 -3.82
CA ALA A 72 -5.81 10.07 -2.96
C ALA A 72 -4.45 9.38 -2.83
N SER A 73 -3.50 9.63 -3.75
CA SER A 73 -2.14 9.11 -3.63
C SER A 73 -1.27 9.88 -2.66
N ILE A 74 -1.57 11.15 -2.35
CA ILE A 74 -0.79 11.94 -1.38
C ILE A 74 -0.63 11.22 -0.03
N PRO A 75 -1.72 10.83 0.68
CA PRO A 75 -1.58 10.10 1.94
C PRO A 75 -0.92 8.73 1.77
N ALA A 76 -1.13 8.07 0.63
CA ALA A 76 -0.50 6.77 0.34
C ALA A 76 1.02 6.92 0.14
N SER A 77 1.47 7.98 -0.52
CA SER A 77 2.89 8.31 -0.72
C SER A 77 3.56 8.68 0.60
N LEU A 78 2.89 9.44 1.46
CA LEU A 78 3.41 9.75 2.81
C LEU A 78 3.58 8.47 3.64
N ALA A 79 2.55 7.62 3.69
CA ALA A 79 2.62 6.34 4.38
C ALA A 79 3.72 5.42 3.81
N LEU A 80 3.94 5.46 2.48
CA LEU A 80 5.01 4.71 1.84
C LEU A 80 6.40 5.24 2.23
N VAL A 81 6.58 6.57 2.25
CA VAL A 81 7.83 7.20 2.69
C VAL A 81 8.13 6.85 4.14
N GLU A 82 7.14 6.94 5.03
CA GLU A 82 7.27 6.53 6.44
C GLU A 82 7.63 5.04 6.58
N ALA A 83 7.07 4.17 5.74
CA ALA A 83 7.40 2.75 5.74
C ALA A 83 8.82 2.47 5.24
N ILE A 84 9.28 3.19 4.21
CA ILE A 84 10.61 3.00 3.60
C ILE A 84 11.72 3.61 4.45
N ALA A 85 11.52 4.82 4.99
CA ALA A 85 12.49 5.47 5.86
C ALA A 85 12.67 4.74 7.21
N GLY A 86 11.80 3.76 7.49
CA GLY A 86 11.49 3.31 8.83
C GLY A 86 10.84 4.46 9.61
N ARG A 87 10.32 4.19 10.81
CA ARG A 87 10.40 5.25 11.82
C ARG A 87 11.88 5.57 11.85
N ALA A 88 12.29 6.74 11.34
CA ALA A 88 13.58 7.27 11.69
C ALA A 88 13.53 7.27 13.21
N ALA A 89 14.16 6.28 13.85
CA ALA A 89 14.51 6.41 15.25
C ALA A 89 15.24 7.75 15.24
N PRO A 90 14.73 8.78 15.93
CA PRO A 90 15.46 10.01 16.04
C PRO A 90 16.84 9.58 16.51
N ARG A 91 17.88 9.80 15.69
CA ARG A 91 19.25 9.59 16.13
C ARG A 91 19.31 10.31 17.47
N PRO A 92 19.57 9.63 18.60
CA PRO A 92 19.56 10.31 19.87
C PRO A 92 20.52 11.50 19.75
N PRO A 93 20.10 12.71 20.16
CA PRO A 93 21.05 13.81 20.27
C PRO A 93 22.23 13.32 21.13
N PRO A 94 23.47 13.79 20.87
CA PRO A 94 24.60 13.47 21.74
C PRO A 94 24.14 13.69 23.18
N THR A 95 24.31 12.64 24.00
CA THR A 95 23.79 12.52 25.38
C THR A 95 23.84 13.85 26.13
N GLY A 96 22.65 14.41 26.38
CA GLY A 96 22.50 15.68 27.05
C GLY A 96 21.02 16.07 27.15
N SER A 97 20.42 15.75 28.30
CA SER A 97 19.04 16.02 28.72
C SER A 97 17.98 15.01 28.25
N ALA A 98 17.44 14.32 29.25
CA ALA A 98 16.37 13.36 29.20
C ALA A 98 15.02 14.05 28.92
N CYS A 99 14.08 13.31 28.32
CA CYS A 99 12.70 13.29 28.80
C CYS A 99 11.93 12.11 28.19
N ALA A 100 11.39 11.28 29.07
CA ALA A 100 10.60 10.10 28.79
C ALA A 100 9.17 10.47 28.34
N SER A 101 8.56 9.66 27.47
CA SER A 101 7.23 9.05 27.71
C SER A 101 6.65 8.38 26.46
N GLY A 102 6.16 7.14 26.66
CA GLY A 102 5.01 6.63 25.90
C GLY A 102 5.29 5.67 24.73
N ALA A 103 5.98 4.55 24.97
CA ALA A 103 6.03 3.46 24.00
C ALA A 103 4.67 2.73 23.93
N LEU A 104 3.86 3.02 22.91
CA LEU A 104 2.71 2.20 22.55
C LEU A 104 3.21 0.94 21.83
N SER A 105 3.24 -0.16 22.58
CA SER A 105 3.72 -1.48 22.12
C SER A 105 2.68 -2.14 21.22
N ILE A 106 3.04 -2.40 19.95
CA ILE A 106 2.25 -3.25 19.05
C ILE A 106 3.03 -4.56 18.89
N ALA A 107 2.63 -5.56 19.66
CA ALA A 107 3.23 -6.89 19.65
C ALA A 107 3.00 -7.59 18.28
N ARG A 108 4.06 -8.20 17.73
CA ARG A 108 3.97 -9.16 16.62
C ARG A 108 3.40 -10.47 17.13
N PRO A 109 2.41 -11.10 16.47
CA PRO A 109 2.08 -12.49 16.74
C PRO A 109 3.19 -13.39 16.18
N THR A 110 3.84 -14.15 17.05
CA THR A 110 4.69 -15.28 16.68
C THR A 110 3.82 -16.48 16.36
N SER A 111 3.96 -17.01 15.15
CA SER A 111 3.37 -18.28 14.72
C SER A 111 3.95 -19.45 15.52
N ARG A 112 3.09 -20.35 15.98
CA ARG A 112 3.42 -21.74 16.30
C ARG A 112 2.57 -22.63 15.42
#